data_AF-A0A382LGE0-F1
#
_entry.id   AF-A0A382LGE0-F1
#
_cell.length_a   1.000
_cell.length_b   1.000
_cell.length_c   1.000
_cell.angle_alpha   90.00
_cell.angle_beta   90.00
_cell.angle_gamma   90.00
#
_symmetry.space_group_name_H-M   'P 1'
#
loop_
_entity.id
_entity.type
_entity.pdbx_description
1 polymer ?
#
loop_
_entity_poly.entity_id
_entity_poly.type
_entity_poly.pdbx_seq_one_letter_code
_entity_poly.pdbx_strand_id
1 'polypeptide(L)'
;MKQRKDRQKGISRRDFLNGVSLGIAGTLAPIHLLKPSDLLSDYYPPLLTGIRGNHPGSFNYAHKLAFTGSGFIDAAEDLGESYDLIVVGGGISGLSAAHFFKERTGKVPKILILDNHDDFGGHAKRNEFVVNDRTMLAYGGSQSVESPSYYEEVSKKLLSDLGIDFEKFYTAYDFDYFKNRKLDTGFYFNKATYGVSRIVKNVPSFRYDLTYKESIKPDNIQRVASQMPISDQSKEEFIRLFLDQTDFFPELSLEEKYYLLDNMSYEDYLRNYHKIGDEVIG
;
A
#
# COMPACT_ATOMS: atom_id res chain seq x y z
N MET A 1 23.87 -52.49 34.17
CA MET A 1 24.19 -51.93 32.85
C MET A 1 23.26 -52.58 31.82
N LYS A 2 22.22 -51.88 31.34
CA LYS A 2 21.19 -52.41 30.43
C LYS A 2 21.26 -51.61 29.13
N GLN A 3 21.74 -52.21 28.04
CA GLN A 3 21.63 -51.64 26.69
C GLN A 3 20.16 -51.67 26.25
N ARG A 4 19.59 -50.53 25.88
CA ARG A 4 18.30 -50.45 25.19
C ARG A 4 18.53 -50.72 23.70
N LYS A 5 17.90 -51.79 23.20
CA LYS A 5 17.72 -52.06 21.76
C LYS A 5 16.83 -50.97 21.17
N ASP A 6 17.33 -50.21 20.21
CA ASP A 6 16.50 -49.34 19.38
C ASP A 6 15.56 -50.19 18.52
N ARG A 7 14.27 -49.86 18.57
CA ARG A 7 13.28 -50.43 17.65
C ARG A 7 13.44 -49.70 16.30
N GLN A 8 13.78 -50.44 15.24
CA GLN A 8 13.59 -49.96 13.88
C GLN A 8 12.12 -49.54 13.70
N LYS A 9 11.87 -48.25 13.46
CA LYS A 9 10.58 -47.76 12.98
C LYS A 9 10.38 -48.31 11.56
N GLY A 10 9.41 -49.20 11.39
CA GLY A 10 9.04 -49.72 10.08
C GLY A 10 8.55 -48.60 9.16
N ILE A 11 8.88 -48.72 7.88
CA ILE A 11 8.40 -47.85 6.79
C ILE A 11 6.87 -47.83 6.83
N SER A 12 6.27 -46.64 6.95
CA SER A 12 4.81 -46.52 6.94
C SER A 12 4.28 -46.64 5.51
N ARG A 13 2.99 -47.02 5.34
CA ARG A 13 2.35 -47.08 4.00
C ARG A 13 2.42 -45.72 3.28
N ARG A 14 2.49 -44.61 4.02
CA ARG A 14 2.65 -43.25 3.49
C ARG A 14 4.05 -43.02 2.92
N ASP A 15 5.08 -43.54 3.59
CA ASP A 15 6.48 -43.42 3.13
C ASP A 15 6.74 -44.29 1.89
N PHE A 16 6.10 -45.47 1.81
CA PHE A 16 6.16 -46.32 0.62
C PHE A 16 5.42 -45.72 -0.58
N LEU A 17 4.22 -45.15 -0.39
CA LEU A 17 3.47 -44.50 -1.46
C LEU A 17 4.19 -43.24 -1.97
N ASN A 18 4.75 -42.42 -1.08
CA ASN A 18 5.52 -41.24 -1.48
C ASN A 18 6.83 -41.63 -2.21
N GLY A 19 7.51 -42.71 -1.78
CA GLY A 19 8.75 -43.17 -2.39
C GLY A 19 8.57 -43.81 -3.77
N VAL A 20 7.47 -44.54 -4.00
CA VAL A 20 7.20 -45.19 -5.30
C VAL A 20 6.66 -44.19 -6.33
N SER A 21 5.88 -43.18 -5.90
CA SER A 21 5.35 -42.15 -6.81
C SER A 21 6.43 -41.21 -7.36
N LEU A 22 7.51 -40.94 -6.62
CA LEU A 22 8.64 -40.13 -7.09
C LEU A 22 9.62 -40.91 -7.99
N GLY A 23 9.77 -42.22 -7.78
CA GLY A 23 10.76 -43.04 -8.51
C GLY A 23 10.41 -43.35 -9.97
N ILE A 24 9.13 -43.32 -10.35
CA ILE A 24 8.69 -43.69 -11.72
C ILE A 24 8.40 -42.46 -12.58
N ALA A 25 8.06 -41.31 -12.00
CA ALA A 25 7.77 -40.08 -12.76
C ALA A 25 9.02 -39.37 -13.31
N GLY A 26 10.20 -39.62 -12.73
CA GLY A 26 11.44 -38.90 -13.05
C GLY A 26 12.16 -39.36 -14.33
N THR A 27 11.78 -40.47 -14.96
CA THR A 27 12.57 -41.03 -16.07
C THR A 27 11.98 -40.80 -17.47
N LEU A 28 10.73 -40.34 -17.65
CA LEU A 28 10.13 -40.19 -18.99
C LEU A 28 9.12 -39.03 -19.20
N ALA A 29 8.91 -38.11 -18.25
CA ALA A 29 7.89 -37.05 -18.43
C ALA A 29 8.47 -35.77 -19.10
N PRO A 30 7.91 -35.31 -20.25
CA PRO A 30 8.25 -34.01 -20.82
C PRO A 30 7.86 -32.88 -19.84
N ILE A 31 8.73 -31.87 -19.71
CA ILE A 31 8.56 -30.68 -18.84
C ILE A 31 7.21 -29.97 -19.01
N HIS A 32 6.52 -30.14 -20.14
CA HIS A 32 5.19 -29.59 -20.40
C HIS A 32 4.05 -30.19 -19.55
N LEU A 33 4.30 -31.27 -18.79
CA LEU A 33 3.31 -31.90 -17.90
C LEU A 33 3.50 -31.58 -16.41
N LEU A 34 4.48 -30.74 -16.04
CA LEU A 34 4.55 -30.11 -14.71
C LEU A 34 3.51 -28.99 -14.63
N LYS A 35 2.22 -29.35 -14.70
CA LYS A 35 1.16 -28.48 -14.20
C LYS A 35 1.19 -28.53 -12.67
N PRO A 36 1.10 -27.39 -11.97
CA PRO A 36 0.80 -27.39 -10.55
C PRO A 36 -0.45 -28.24 -10.33
N SER A 37 -0.41 -29.14 -9.34
CA SER A 37 -1.55 -29.97 -8.95
C SER A 37 -2.84 -29.13 -8.85
N ASP A 38 -3.94 -29.64 -9.41
CA ASP A 38 -5.29 -29.05 -9.44
C ASP A 38 -5.88 -28.65 -8.05
N LEU A 39 -5.18 -28.89 -6.95
CA LEU A 39 -5.48 -28.31 -5.63
C LEU A 39 -5.40 -26.76 -5.60
N LEU A 40 -4.67 -26.15 -6.55
CA LEU A 40 -4.61 -24.70 -6.75
C LEU A 40 -5.70 -24.16 -7.69
N SER A 41 -6.52 -25.02 -8.31
CA SER A 41 -7.58 -24.58 -9.24
C SER A 41 -8.63 -23.71 -8.55
N ASP A 42 -8.89 -23.94 -7.26
CA ASP A 42 -9.83 -23.15 -6.45
C ASP A 42 -9.15 -22.13 -5.52
N TYR A 43 -7.80 -22.13 -5.45
CA TYR A 43 -7.04 -21.21 -4.61
C TYR A 43 -6.75 -19.92 -5.37
N TYR A 44 -7.71 -19.00 -5.31
CA TYR A 44 -7.61 -17.69 -5.93
C TYR A 44 -7.93 -16.59 -4.92
N PRO A 45 -6.92 -16.17 -4.12
CA PRO A 45 -7.07 -15.19 -3.06
C PRO A 45 -7.79 -13.87 -3.46
N PRO A 46 -7.66 -13.35 -4.69
CA PRO A 46 -8.36 -12.12 -5.08
C PRO A 46 -9.89 -12.20 -4.99
N LEU A 47 -10.52 -13.38 -5.09
CA LEU A 47 -11.97 -13.56 -4.96
C LEU A 47 -12.45 -13.70 -3.51
N LEU A 48 -11.53 -13.83 -2.55
CA LEU A 48 -11.89 -14.01 -1.15
C LEU A 48 -12.43 -12.69 -0.55
N THR A 49 -13.47 -12.81 0.25
CA THR A 49 -14.15 -11.67 0.89
C THR A 49 -13.75 -11.52 2.37
N GLY A 50 -14.20 -10.44 3.02
CA GLY A 50 -13.89 -10.14 4.43
C GLY A 50 -12.70 -9.19 4.62
N ILE A 51 -12.36 -8.90 5.88
CA ILE A 51 -11.19 -8.08 6.22
C ILE A 51 -9.94 -8.94 6.01
N ARG A 52 -9.16 -8.60 4.97
CA ARG A 52 -7.97 -9.35 4.54
C ARG A 52 -6.74 -8.46 4.62
N GLY A 53 -5.60 -9.01 5.01
CA GLY A 53 -4.36 -8.28 5.26
C GLY A 53 -3.72 -8.88 6.50
N ASN A 54 -3.18 -8.03 7.39
CA ASN A 54 -2.75 -8.51 8.70
C ASN A 54 -3.91 -9.23 9.40
N HIS A 55 -3.66 -10.47 9.81
CA HIS A 55 -4.63 -11.35 10.44
C HIS A 55 -4.04 -11.94 11.73
N PRO A 56 -4.87 -12.45 12.65
CA PRO A 56 -4.35 -13.20 13.79
C PRO A 56 -3.37 -14.27 13.32
N GLY A 57 -2.13 -14.23 13.81
CA GLY A 57 -1.06 -15.10 13.34
C GLY A 57 0.03 -14.41 12.50
N SER A 58 -0.31 -13.40 11.69
CA SER A 58 0.64 -12.82 10.72
C SER A 58 1.84 -12.14 11.38
N PHE A 59 1.70 -11.71 12.64
CA PHE A 59 2.73 -11.04 13.45
C PHE A 59 3.31 -11.92 14.58
N ASN A 60 2.84 -13.16 14.75
CA ASN A 60 3.19 -13.98 15.93
C ASN A 60 4.69 -14.22 16.05
N TYR A 61 5.36 -14.57 14.95
CA TYR A 61 6.79 -14.84 14.95
C TYR A 61 7.63 -13.56 15.07
N ALA A 62 7.19 -12.46 14.46
CA ALA A 62 7.83 -11.16 14.62
C ALA A 62 7.78 -10.69 16.08
N HIS A 63 6.60 -10.77 16.72
CA HIS A 63 6.44 -10.47 18.14
C HIS A 63 7.23 -11.44 19.02
N LYS A 64 7.21 -12.74 18.72
CA LYS A 64 8.01 -13.71 19.46
C LYS A 64 9.50 -13.38 19.41
N LEU A 65 10.02 -13.04 18.23
CA LEU A 65 11.41 -12.59 18.08
C LEU A 65 11.68 -11.33 18.91
N ALA A 66 10.82 -10.32 18.82
CA ALA A 66 10.98 -9.05 19.53
C ALA A 66 10.92 -9.21 21.06
N PHE A 67 10.03 -10.06 21.58
CA PHE A 67 9.81 -10.19 23.02
C PHE A 67 10.60 -11.32 23.69
N THR A 68 10.96 -12.37 22.96
CA THR A 68 11.61 -13.57 23.53
C THR A 68 12.97 -13.90 22.90
N GLY A 69 13.41 -13.15 21.89
CA GLY A 69 14.64 -13.41 21.16
C GLY A 69 14.53 -14.58 20.17
N SER A 70 15.66 -14.96 19.59
CA SER A 70 15.75 -15.90 18.46
C SER A 70 15.83 -17.38 18.85
N GLY A 71 15.66 -17.75 20.13
CA GLY A 71 15.89 -19.13 20.62
C GLY A 71 14.97 -20.22 20.03
N PHE A 72 13.99 -19.85 19.21
CA PHE A 72 13.15 -20.80 18.45
C PHE A 72 13.72 -21.10 17.04
N ILE A 73 14.70 -20.34 16.57
CA ILE A 73 15.35 -20.54 15.26
C ILE A 73 16.25 -21.78 15.30
N ASP A 74 16.80 -22.13 16.47
CA ASP A 74 17.65 -23.32 16.65
C ASP A 74 16.92 -24.66 16.42
N ALA A 75 15.59 -24.61 16.23
CA ALA A 75 14.76 -25.75 15.85
C ALA A 75 14.53 -25.87 14.33
N ALA A 76 15.18 -25.03 13.51
CA ALA A 76 15.05 -25.09 12.05
C ALA A 76 15.62 -26.40 11.49
N GLU A 77 14.89 -27.00 10.56
CA GLU A 77 15.30 -28.21 9.84
C GLU A 77 15.98 -27.84 8.52
N ASP A 78 17.13 -28.45 8.25
CA ASP A 78 17.78 -28.34 6.94
C ASP A 78 17.02 -29.20 5.92
N LEU A 79 16.43 -28.54 4.93
CA LEU A 79 15.67 -29.20 3.87
C LEU A 79 16.56 -29.70 2.71
N GLY A 80 17.85 -29.39 2.73
CA GLY A 80 18.78 -29.72 1.62
C GLY A 80 18.48 -28.92 0.34
N GLU A 81 17.76 -27.80 0.46
CA GLU A 81 17.35 -26.96 -0.66
C GLU A 81 18.28 -25.75 -0.81
N SER A 82 18.78 -25.54 -2.03
CA SER A 82 19.52 -24.32 -2.39
C SER A 82 18.70 -23.44 -3.31
N TYR A 83 18.86 -22.12 -3.17
CA TYR A 83 18.24 -21.09 -3.98
C TYR A 83 19.29 -20.05 -4.38
N ASP A 84 19.19 -19.50 -5.59
CA ASP A 84 20.05 -18.39 -6.04
C ASP A 84 19.65 -17.07 -5.34
N LEU A 85 18.38 -16.93 -4.94
CA LEU A 85 17.85 -15.80 -4.20
C LEU A 85 16.69 -16.25 -3.28
N ILE A 86 16.67 -15.74 -2.05
CA ILE A 86 15.52 -15.82 -1.15
C ILE A 86 15.01 -14.41 -0.90
N VAL A 87 13.72 -14.18 -1.13
CA VAL A 87 13.02 -12.92 -0.89
C VAL A 87 12.01 -13.13 0.24
N VAL A 88 12.09 -12.29 1.27
CA VAL A 88 11.11 -12.26 2.36
C VAL A 88 10.19 -11.07 2.16
N GLY A 89 8.93 -11.34 1.88
CA GLY A 89 7.89 -10.39 1.49
C GLY A 89 7.61 -10.43 -0.02
N GLY A 90 6.43 -10.88 -0.39
CA GLY A 90 5.89 -10.92 -1.75
C GLY A 90 5.21 -9.63 -2.19
N GLY A 91 5.51 -8.49 -1.56
CA GLY A 91 5.05 -7.16 -1.98
C GLY A 91 5.79 -6.62 -3.21
N ILE A 92 5.42 -5.42 -3.67
CA ILE A 92 6.07 -4.75 -4.83
C ILE A 92 7.60 -4.78 -4.71
N SER A 93 8.17 -4.43 -3.55
CA SER A 93 9.62 -4.38 -3.37
C SER A 93 10.29 -5.75 -3.56
N GLY A 94 9.73 -6.81 -2.96
CA GLY A 94 10.29 -8.15 -3.06
C GLY A 94 10.14 -8.76 -4.45
N LEU A 95 8.97 -8.58 -5.07
CA LEU A 95 8.73 -8.99 -6.45
C LEU A 95 9.65 -8.24 -7.43
N SER A 96 9.88 -6.95 -7.21
CA SER A 96 10.83 -6.15 -8.00
C SER A 96 12.27 -6.65 -7.84
N ALA A 97 12.68 -7.00 -6.62
CA ALA A 97 13.99 -7.58 -6.36
C ALA A 97 14.18 -8.91 -7.12
N ALA A 98 13.17 -9.79 -7.09
CA ALA A 98 13.17 -11.04 -7.85
C ALA A 98 13.23 -10.80 -9.37
N HIS A 99 12.45 -9.84 -9.88
CA HIS A 99 12.46 -9.43 -11.29
C HIS A 99 13.84 -8.96 -11.74
N PHE A 100 14.41 -7.97 -11.05
CA PHE A 100 15.72 -7.43 -11.41
C PHE A 100 16.87 -8.42 -11.20
N PHE A 101 16.78 -9.31 -10.22
CA PHE A 101 17.76 -10.39 -10.05
C PHE A 101 17.75 -11.30 -11.28
N LYS A 102 16.56 -11.74 -11.71
CA LYS A 102 16.39 -12.57 -12.90
C LYS A 102 16.93 -11.89 -14.16
N GLU A 103 16.68 -10.60 -14.34
CA GLU A 103 17.23 -9.83 -15.48
C GLU A 103 18.76 -9.81 -15.50
N ARG A 104 19.40 -9.68 -14.32
CA ARG A 104 20.86 -9.53 -14.19
C ARG A 104 21.63 -10.84 -14.29
N THR A 105 21.01 -11.98 -13.96
CA THR A 105 21.74 -13.25 -13.83
C THR A 105 22.04 -13.96 -15.15
N GLY A 106 21.38 -13.60 -16.27
CA GLY A 106 21.59 -14.21 -17.59
C GLY A 106 21.25 -15.72 -17.72
N LYS A 107 21.05 -16.40 -16.59
CA LYS A 107 20.49 -17.75 -16.44
C LYS A 107 19.12 -17.66 -15.77
N VAL A 108 18.32 -18.74 -15.85
CA VAL A 108 17.08 -18.87 -15.07
C VAL A 108 17.43 -19.15 -13.61
N PRO A 109 17.24 -18.19 -12.67
CA PRO A 109 17.56 -18.41 -11.27
C PRO A 109 16.47 -19.22 -10.56
N LYS A 110 16.86 -20.01 -9.55
CA LYS A 110 15.92 -20.61 -8.60
C LYS A 110 15.67 -19.62 -7.45
N ILE A 111 14.52 -18.97 -7.47
CA ILE A 111 14.13 -17.94 -6.48
C ILE A 111 13.05 -18.50 -5.55
N LEU A 112 13.23 -18.32 -4.23
CA LEU A 112 12.19 -18.54 -3.23
C LEU A 112 11.63 -17.20 -2.78
N ILE A 113 10.31 -17.04 -2.81
CA ILE A 113 9.62 -15.87 -2.25
C ILE A 113 8.73 -16.35 -1.12
N LEU A 114 8.91 -15.77 0.06
CA LEU A 114 8.16 -16.09 1.26
C LEU A 114 7.24 -14.92 1.60
N ASP A 115 5.95 -15.16 1.69
CA ASP A 115 4.99 -14.19 2.23
C ASP A 115 4.16 -14.87 3.33
N ASN A 116 3.82 -14.12 4.37
CA ASN A 116 2.97 -14.58 5.45
C ASN A 116 1.47 -14.36 5.16
N HIS A 117 1.15 -13.74 4.02
CA HIS A 117 -0.21 -13.58 3.52
C HIS A 117 -0.58 -14.68 2.53
N ASP A 118 -1.88 -14.81 2.30
CA ASP A 118 -2.45 -15.77 1.37
C ASP A 118 -2.33 -15.34 -0.10
N ASP A 119 -1.94 -14.09 -0.37
CA ASP A 119 -1.70 -13.56 -1.72
C ASP A 119 -0.41 -12.74 -1.78
N PHE A 120 0.13 -12.57 -2.99
CA PHE A 120 1.24 -11.66 -3.25
C PHE A 120 0.75 -10.23 -3.53
N GLY A 121 1.69 -9.28 -3.63
CA GLY A 121 1.43 -7.87 -3.93
C GLY A 121 1.45 -6.96 -2.71
N GLY A 122 1.35 -7.51 -1.49
CA GLY A 122 1.39 -6.72 -0.26
C GLY A 122 0.30 -5.64 -0.22
N HIS A 123 0.66 -4.38 0.03
CA HIS A 123 -0.28 -3.25 -0.03
C HIS A 123 -0.92 -3.07 -1.42
N ALA A 124 -0.31 -3.56 -2.49
CA ALA A 124 -0.81 -3.45 -3.86
C ALA A 124 -1.53 -4.72 -4.37
N LYS A 125 -1.95 -5.61 -3.46
CA LYS A 125 -2.77 -6.77 -3.83
C LYS A 125 -4.08 -6.35 -4.50
N ARG A 126 -4.64 -7.24 -5.32
CA ARG A 126 -5.91 -7.04 -6.03
C ARG A 126 -7.06 -7.71 -5.27
N ASN A 127 -8.19 -7.03 -5.20
CA ASN A 127 -9.46 -7.59 -4.75
C ASN A 127 -10.43 -7.64 -5.94
N GLU A 128 -11.23 -8.70 -6.03
CA GLU A 128 -12.18 -8.91 -7.11
C GLU A 128 -13.58 -9.15 -6.55
N PHE A 129 -14.56 -8.47 -7.15
CA PHE A 129 -15.97 -8.59 -6.80
C PHE A 129 -16.80 -8.79 -8.06
N VAL A 130 -17.96 -9.41 -7.93
CA VAL A 130 -18.95 -9.46 -9.01
C VAL A 130 -20.14 -8.60 -8.62
N VAL A 131 -20.43 -7.58 -9.41
CA VAL A 131 -21.58 -6.68 -9.22
C VAL A 131 -22.37 -6.66 -10.52
N ASN A 132 -23.63 -7.12 -10.49
CA ASN A 132 -24.51 -7.20 -11.67
C ASN A 132 -23.83 -7.90 -12.87
N ASP A 133 -23.30 -9.11 -12.64
CA ASP A 133 -22.57 -9.93 -13.62
C ASP A 133 -21.31 -9.27 -14.22
N ARG A 134 -20.80 -8.21 -13.59
CA ARG A 134 -19.52 -7.57 -13.95
C ARG A 134 -18.47 -7.80 -12.89
N THR A 135 -17.29 -8.25 -13.31
CA THR A 135 -16.10 -8.26 -12.47
C THR A 135 -15.63 -6.83 -12.21
N MET A 136 -15.56 -6.46 -10.94
CA MET A 136 -15.05 -5.20 -10.43
C MET A 136 -13.72 -5.47 -9.75
N LEU A 137 -12.72 -4.66 -10.09
CA LEU A 137 -11.40 -4.71 -9.46
C LEU A 137 -11.29 -3.59 -8.43
N ALA A 138 -10.74 -3.91 -7.26
CA ALA A 138 -10.35 -2.92 -6.26
C ALA A 138 -8.93 -3.19 -5.78
N TYR A 139 -8.30 -2.16 -5.22
CA TYR A 139 -6.99 -2.24 -4.62
C TYR A 139 -7.06 -2.78 -3.18
N GLY A 140 -5.95 -3.35 -2.69
CA GLY A 140 -5.78 -3.70 -1.28
C GLY A 140 -5.52 -2.48 -0.39
N GLY A 141 -4.61 -1.61 -0.82
CA GLY A 141 -4.27 -0.35 -0.14
C GLY A 141 -3.55 0.66 -1.04
N SER A 142 -2.73 0.20 -1.98
CA SER A 142 -2.11 1.04 -3.00
C SER A 142 -3.12 1.39 -4.09
N GLN A 143 -3.71 2.57 -3.98
CA GLN A 143 -4.84 2.99 -4.82
C GLN A 143 -4.43 3.46 -6.22
N SER A 144 -3.33 4.22 -6.35
CA SER A 144 -3.00 4.95 -7.58
C SER A 144 -1.51 4.93 -7.89
N VAL A 145 -1.18 5.08 -9.18
CA VAL A 145 0.16 5.46 -9.64
C VAL A 145 0.20 6.97 -9.75
N GLU A 146 0.66 7.60 -8.68
CA GLU A 146 0.71 9.06 -8.59
C GLU A 146 1.95 9.61 -9.27
N SER A 147 1.77 10.59 -10.17
CA SER A 147 2.85 11.39 -10.74
C SER A 147 4.01 10.56 -11.35
N PRO A 148 3.75 9.56 -12.23
CA PRO A 148 4.77 8.64 -12.74
C PRO A 148 5.90 9.33 -13.51
N SER A 149 5.69 10.55 -14.02
CA SER A 149 6.73 11.36 -14.66
C SER A 149 7.91 11.66 -13.72
N TYR A 150 7.66 11.75 -12.41
CA TYR A 150 8.67 12.03 -11.38
C TYR A 150 9.38 10.78 -10.88
N TYR A 151 9.02 9.60 -11.37
CA TYR A 151 9.66 8.37 -10.91
C TYR A 151 11.10 8.29 -11.41
N GLU A 152 11.95 7.73 -10.56
CA GLU A 152 13.31 7.34 -10.93
C GLU A 152 13.28 6.34 -12.10
N GLU A 153 14.35 6.34 -12.89
CA GLU A 153 14.44 5.52 -14.11
C GLU A 153 14.28 4.02 -13.82
N VAL A 154 14.75 3.55 -12.66
CA VAL A 154 14.57 2.14 -12.25
C VAL A 154 13.10 1.77 -12.08
N SER A 155 12.28 2.67 -11.53
CA SER A 155 10.85 2.45 -11.32
C SER A 155 10.09 2.54 -12.63
N LYS A 156 10.43 3.51 -13.49
CA LYS A 156 9.87 3.61 -14.85
C LYS A 156 10.16 2.35 -15.66
N LYS A 157 11.40 1.85 -15.61
CA LYS A 157 11.79 0.61 -16.28
C LYS A 157 10.94 -0.56 -15.79
N LEU A 158 10.79 -0.76 -14.48
CA LEU A 158 9.94 -1.82 -13.94
C LEU A 158 8.52 -1.77 -14.51
N LEU A 159 7.90 -0.59 -14.49
CA LEU A 159 6.52 -0.41 -14.97
C LEU A 159 6.43 -0.72 -16.48
N SER A 160 7.43 -0.29 -17.26
CA SER A 160 7.52 -0.64 -18.68
C SER A 160 7.74 -2.14 -18.91
N ASP A 161 8.61 -2.81 -18.15
CA ASP A 161 8.87 -4.25 -18.29
C ASP A 161 7.61 -5.08 -17.99
N LEU A 162 6.78 -4.60 -17.06
CA LEU A 162 5.48 -5.18 -16.72
C LEU A 162 4.40 -4.88 -17.78
N GLY A 163 4.71 -4.07 -18.80
CA GLY A 163 3.78 -3.70 -19.86
C GLY A 163 2.72 -2.68 -19.41
N ILE A 164 2.99 -1.90 -18.35
CA ILE A 164 2.09 -0.86 -17.87
C ILE A 164 2.14 0.32 -18.83
N ASP A 165 0.99 0.63 -19.41
CA ASP A 165 0.79 1.71 -20.36
C ASP A 165 0.00 2.84 -19.68
N PHE A 166 0.70 3.93 -19.34
CA PHE A 166 0.10 5.08 -18.66
C PHE A 166 -0.91 5.84 -19.52
N GLU A 167 -0.78 5.80 -20.85
CA GLU A 167 -1.69 6.52 -21.75
C GLU A 167 -3.11 5.93 -21.69
N LYS A 168 -3.22 4.62 -21.48
CA LYS A 168 -4.52 3.96 -21.26
C LYS A 168 -5.23 4.47 -20.01
N PHE A 169 -4.50 4.83 -18.95
CA PHE A 169 -5.13 5.32 -17.72
C PHE A 169 -5.83 6.66 -17.92
N TYR A 170 -5.27 7.55 -18.74
CA TYR A 170 -5.89 8.86 -19.00
C TYR A 170 -7.22 8.75 -19.76
N THR A 171 -7.45 7.65 -20.48
CA THR A 171 -8.73 7.38 -21.16
C THR A 171 -9.67 6.50 -20.35
N ALA A 172 -9.15 5.70 -19.41
CA ALA A 172 -9.93 4.82 -18.55
C ALA A 172 -10.54 5.53 -17.33
N TYR A 173 -9.95 6.65 -16.88
CA TYR A 173 -10.42 7.40 -15.72
C TYR A 173 -11.42 8.49 -16.11
N ASP A 174 -12.60 8.49 -15.47
CA ASP A 174 -13.62 9.54 -15.66
C ASP A 174 -13.26 10.78 -14.84
N PHE A 175 -12.40 11.64 -15.40
CA PHE A 175 -11.99 12.91 -14.79
C PHE A 175 -13.14 13.92 -14.63
N ASP A 176 -14.28 13.72 -15.31
CA ASP A 176 -15.44 14.57 -15.18
C ASP A 176 -16.53 13.95 -14.26
N TYR A 177 -16.26 12.80 -13.61
CA TYR A 177 -17.26 12.05 -12.83
C TYR A 177 -18.02 12.91 -11.82
N PHE A 178 -17.29 13.66 -11.00
CA PHE A 178 -17.83 14.52 -9.95
C PHE A 178 -18.50 15.76 -10.54
N LYS A 179 -17.85 16.41 -11.50
CA LYS A 179 -18.34 17.59 -12.21
C LYS A 179 -19.68 17.33 -12.92
N ASN A 180 -19.77 16.24 -13.68
CA ASN A 180 -20.97 15.84 -14.42
C ASN A 180 -22.14 15.52 -13.48
N ARG A 181 -21.84 15.10 -12.24
CA ARG A 181 -22.84 14.81 -11.20
C ARG A 181 -23.09 15.98 -10.25
N LYS A 182 -22.42 17.12 -10.44
CA LYS A 182 -22.50 18.30 -9.58
C LYS A 182 -22.22 17.95 -8.10
N LEU A 183 -21.23 17.08 -7.89
CA LEU A 183 -20.75 16.70 -6.57
C LEU A 183 -19.60 17.63 -6.18
N ASP A 184 -19.73 18.28 -5.03
CA ASP A 184 -18.76 19.24 -4.50
C ASP A 184 -18.32 18.84 -3.09
N THR A 185 -17.16 19.33 -2.68
CA THR A 185 -16.66 19.23 -1.31
C THR A 185 -17.46 20.13 -0.37
N GLY A 186 -17.48 19.81 0.93
CA GLY A 186 -18.08 20.69 1.92
C GLY A 186 -17.63 20.39 3.34
N PHE A 187 -17.64 21.43 4.18
CA PHE A 187 -17.49 21.31 5.62
C PHE A 187 -18.86 21.25 6.28
N TYR A 188 -19.05 20.25 7.13
CA TYR A 188 -20.22 20.15 7.98
C TYR A 188 -19.90 20.65 9.38
N PHE A 189 -20.55 21.74 9.76
CA PHE A 189 -20.52 22.31 11.11
C PHE A 189 -21.71 21.77 11.87
N ASN A 190 -21.46 21.04 12.96
CA ASN A 190 -22.51 20.48 13.80
C ASN A 190 -23.02 21.51 14.83
N LYS A 191 -24.29 21.40 15.22
CA LYS A 191 -24.91 22.33 16.17
C LYS A 191 -24.29 22.33 17.58
N ALA A 192 -23.78 21.19 18.05
CA ALA A 192 -23.24 21.08 19.41
C ALA A 192 -21.93 21.88 19.58
N THR A 193 -21.10 21.94 18.54
CA THR A 193 -19.84 22.69 18.54
C THR A 193 -20.04 24.14 18.11
N TYR A 194 -20.80 24.38 17.02
CA TYR A 194 -20.84 25.69 16.34
C TYR A 194 -22.16 26.44 16.51
N GLY A 195 -23.06 25.96 17.38
CA GLY A 195 -24.38 26.56 17.64
C GLY A 195 -25.41 26.39 16.50
N VAL A 196 -24.98 25.96 15.31
CA VAL A 196 -25.84 25.73 14.14
C VAL A 196 -25.38 24.51 13.34
N SER A 197 -26.32 23.72 12.83
CA SER A 197 -26.02 22.70 11.81
C SER A 197 -25.95 23.37 10.45
N ARG A 198 -24.77 23.37 9.81
CA ARG A 198 -24.55 24.04 8.51
C ARG A 198 -23.59 23.23 7.64
N ILE A 199 -23.91 23.12 6.35
CA ILE A 199 -22.96 22.65 5.33
C ILE A 199 -22.49 23.87 4.56
N VAL A 200 -21.18 24.13 4.57
CA VAL A 200 -20.54 25.11 3.68
C VAL A 200 -19.97 24.35 2.49
N LYS A 201 -20.42 24.68 1.28
CA LYS A 201 -20.07 23.96 0.05
C LYS A 201 -18.89 24.59 -0.69
N ASN A 202 -18.28 23.80 -1.57
CA ASN A 202 -17.14 24.16 -2.42
C ASN A 202 -16.00 24.76 -1.58
N VAL A 203 -15.67 24.05 -0.50
CA VAL A 203 -14.56 24.39 0.39
C VAL A 203 -13.23 24.05 -0.29
N PRO A 204 -12.14 24.73 0.08
CA PRO A 204 -10.80 24.36 -0.38
C PRO A 204 -10.55 22.89 -0.10
N SER A 205 -10.00 22.22 -1.11
CA SER A 205 -9.92 20.77 -1.16
C SER A 205 -8.46 20.32 -1.29
N PHE A 206 -8.20 19.01 -1.27
CA PHE A 206 -6.83 18.52 -1.37
C PHE A 206 -6.26 18.81 -2.77
N ARG A 207 -4.95 18.98 -2.90
CA ARG A 207 -4.32 19.41 -4.17
C ARG A 207 -4.59 18.50 -5.38
N TYR A 208 -4.99 17.26 -5.13
CA TYR A 208 -5.34 16.27 -6.16
C TYR A 208 -6.83 16.16 -6.43
N ASP A 209 -7.67 16.90 -5.71
CA ASP A 209 -9.09 16.99 -6.04
C ASP A 209 -9.28 17.72 -7.36
N LEU A 210 -10.20 17.21 -8.19
CA LEU A 210 -10.47 17.76 -9.53
C LEU A 210 -10.91 19.22 -9.48
N THR A 211 -11.51 19.64 -8.38
CA THR A 211 -11.97 21.01 -8.13
C THR A 211 -10.92 21.90 -7.47
N TYR A 212 -9.73 21.39 -7.15
CA TYR A 212 -8.73 22.10 -6.35
C TYR A 212 -8.47 23.52 -6.85
N LYS A 213 -8.07 23.67 -8.12
CA LYS A 213 -7.74 24.95 -8.77
C LYS A 213 -8.87 25.97 -8.72
N GLU A 214 -10.11 25.51 -8.73
CA GLU A 214 -11.30 26.37 -8.63
C GLU A 214 -11.64 26.68 -7.17
N SER A 215 -11.53 25.70 -6.29
CA SER A 215 -11.86 25.81 -4.86
C SER A 215 -10.91 26.74 -4.10
N ILE A 216 -9.66 26.90 -4.56
CA ILE A 216 -8.66 27.77 -3.92
C ILE A 216 -8.64 29.21 -4.45
N LYS A 217 -9.49 29.56 -5.43
CA LYS A 217 -9.53 30.93 -5.95
C LYS A 217 -9.91 31.90 -4.84
N PRO A 218 -9.28 33.10 -4.76
CA PRO A 218 -9.54 34.07 -3.71
C PRO A 218 -11.03 34.27 -3.43
N ASP A 219 -11.82 34.65 -4.45
CA ASP A 219 -13.27 34.90 -4.30
C ASP A 219 -14.02 33.73 -3.66
N ASN A 220 -13.62 32.50 -3.96
CA ASN A 220 -14.20 31.31 -3.35
C ASN A 220 -13.76 31.15 -1.89
N ILE A 221 -12.48 31.36 -1.56
CA ILE A 221 -11.98 31.37 -0.18
C ILE A 221 -12.78 32.35 0.67
N GLN A 222 -12.96 33.60 0.21
CA GLN A 222 -13.70 34.60 0.97
C GLN A 222 -15.19 34.24 1.11
N ARG A 223 -15.81 33.76 0.02
CA ARG A 223 -17.19 33.27 0.06
C ARG A 223 -17.34 32.14 1.07
N VAL A 224 -16.44 31.16 1.08
CA VAL A 224 -16.46 30.02 2.01
C VAL A 224 -16.31 30.51 3.44
N ALA A 225 -15.29 31.31 3.74
CA ALA A 225 -15.04 31.84 5.08
C ALA A 225 -16.25 32.62 5.63
N SER A 226 -16.87 33.48 4.80
CA SER A 226 -18.06 34.24 5.21
C SER A 226 -19.26 33.39 5.63
N GLN A 227 -19.34 32.15 5.12
CA GLN A 227 -20.43 31.21 5.42
C GLN A 227 -20.14 30.33 6.63
N MET A 228 -18.89 30.25 7.08
CA MET A 228 -18.51 29.44 8.24
C MET A 228 -19.10 30.03 9.52
N PRO A 229 -19.74 29.21 10.38
CA PRO A 229 -20.28 29.62 11.67
C PRO A 229 -19.17 29.64 12.74
N ILE A 230 -18.09 30.36 12.46
CA ILE A 230 -16.91 30.55 13.34
C ILE A 230 -16.72 32.04 13.65
N SER A 231 -15.80 32.37 14.55
CA SER A 231 -15.49 33.76 14.89
C SER A 231 -14.97 34.55 13.68
N ASP A 232 -15.16 35.87 13.69
CA ASP A 232 -14.67 36.73 12.60
C ASP A 232 -13.14 36.71 12.51
N GLN A 233 -12.45 36.62 13.65
CA GLN A 233 -11.00 36.40 13.70
C GLN A 233 -10.61 35.10 12.97
N SER A 234 -11.29 33.99 13.24
CA SER A 234 -10.98 32.71 12.60
C SER A 234 -11.32 32.67 11.12
N LYS A 235 -12.29 33.47 10.65
CA LYS A 235 -12.53 33.66 9.20
C LYS A 235 -11.34 34.35 8.54
N GLU A 236 -10.78 35.39 9.16
CA GLU A 236 -9.59 36.08 8.65
C GLU A 236 -8.36 35.15 8.65
N GLU A 237 -8.16 34.38 9.72
CA GLU A 237 -7.11 33.36 9.83
C GLU A 237 -7.24 32.29 8.74
N PHE A 238 -8.45 31.77 8.52
CA PHE A 238 -8.72 30.81 7.45
C PHE A 238 -8.40 31.40 6.07
N ILE A 239 -8.83 32.63 5.79
CA ILE A 239 -8.50 33.29 4.51
C ILE A 239 -6.99 33.42 4.34
N ARG A 240 -6.28 33.81 5.41
CA ARG A 240 -4.82 33.98 5.41
C ARG A 240 -4.10 32.68 5.04
N LEU A 241 -4.54 31.53 5.56
CA LEU A 241 -3.93 30.22 5.25
C LEU A 241 -3.86 29.90 3.75
N PHE A 242 -4.83 30.35 2.97
CA PHE A 242 -4.88 30.04 1.53
C PHE A 242 -4.26 31.11 0.65
N LEU A 243 -4.23 32.36 1.10
CA LEU A 243 -3.90 33.51 0.25
C LEU A 243 -2.58 34.18 0.62
N ASP A 244 -2.05 33.94 1.81
CA ASP A 244 -0.76 34.45 2.23
C ASP A 244 0.37 33.71 1.49
N GLN A 245 1.26 34.49 0.88
CA GLN A 245 2.43 33.99 0.16
C GLN A 245 3.73 34.40 0.85
N THR A 246 3.66 34.81 2.12
CA THR A 246 4.81 35.24 2.90
C THR A 246 5.80 34.08 3.07
N ASP A 247 7.05 34.32 2.67
CA ASP A 247 8.19 33.50 3.09
C ASP A 247 8.63 33.96 4.48
N PHE A 248 8.34 33.16 5.51
CA PHE A 248 8.69 33.49 6.89
C PHE A 248 10.19 33.35 7.21
N PHE A 249 10.97 32.80 6.27
CA PHE A 249 12.39 32.54 6.46
C PHE A 249 13.23 33.06 5.28
N PRO A 250 13.10 34.34 4.89
CA PRO A 250 13.73 34.84 3.66
C PRO A 250 15.26 34.78 3.71
N GLU A 251 15.82 34.81 4.93
CA GLU A 251 17.27 34.79 5.17
C GLU A 251 17.88 33.37 5.19
N LEU A 252 17.05 32.32 5.19
CA LEU A 252 17.54 30.93 5.20
C LEU A 252 17.70 30.40 3.79
N SER A 253 18.76 29.62 3.55
CA SER A 253 18.89 28.79 2.35
C SER A 253 17.82 27.70 2.31
N LEU A 254 17.61 27.10 1.13
CA LEU A 254 16.63 26.03 0.96
C LEU A 254 16.91 24.83 1.87
N GLU A 255 18.17 24.44 2.05
CA GLU A 255 18.57 23.33 2.93
C GLU A 255 18.29 23.64 4.40
N GLU A 256 18.57 24.87 4.85
CA GLU A 256 18.27 25.31 6.21
C GLU A 256 16.76 25.34 6.47
N LYS A 257 15.95 25.76 5.48
CA LYS A 257 14.48 25.69 5.59
C LYS A 257 13.99 24.26 5.72
N TYR A 258 14.52 23.34 4.92
CA TYR A 258 14.16 21.93 5.03
C TYR A 258 14.49 21.38 6.42
N TYR A 259 15.71 21.60 6.90
CA TYR A 259 16.11 21.13 8.24
C TYR A 259 15.23 21.73 9.36
N LEU A 260 14.93 23.03 9.28
CA LEU A 260 14.06 23.70 10.25
C LEU A 260 12.64 23.10 10.24
N LEU A 261 12.04 22.95 9.07
CA LEU A 261 10.66 22.46 8.92
C LEU A 261 10.52 20.97 9.25
N ASP A 262 11.55 20.16 8.95
CA ASP A 262 11.56 18.72 9.30
C ASP A 262 11.57 18.49 10.82
N ASN A 263 12.06 19.46 11.59
CA ASN A 263 12.09 19.43 13.05
C ASN A 263 10.96 20.23 13.71
N MET A 264 9.91 20.57 12.96
CA MET A 264 8.77 21.35 13.43
C MET A 264 7.46 20.66 13.09
N SER A 265 6.52 20.61 14.03
CA SER A 265 5.18 20.11 13.70
C SER A 265 4.46 21.10 12.78
N TYR A 266 3.59 20.59 11.91
CA TYR A 266 2.79 21.45 11.05
C TYR A 266 1.91 22.41 11.88
N GLU A 267 1.41 21.94 13.03
CA GLU A 267 0.65 22.79 13.96
C GLU A 267 1.50 23.93 14.53
N ASP A 268 2.72 23.65 15.00
CA ASP A 268 3.65 24.68 15.49
C ASP A 268 3.94 25.70 14.39
N TYR A 269 4.10 25.24 13.14
CA TYR A 269 4.30 26.13 12.02
C TYR A 269 3.10 27.09 11.83
N LEU A 270 1.87 26.57 11.84
CA LEU A 270 0.66 27.38 11.71
C LEU A 270 0.49 28.38 12.87
N ARG A 271 0.76 27.96 14.11
CA ARG A 271 0.63 28.81 15.30
C ARG A 271 1.71 29.88 15.35
N ASN A 272 2.96 29.51 15.11
CA ASN A 272 4.10 30.40 15.33
C ASN A 272 4.29 31.40 14.19
N TYR A 273 3.99 31.01 12.94
CA TYR A 273 4.26 31.85 11.77
C TYR A 273 2.97 32.46 11.20
N HIS A 274 1.97 31.62 10.88
CA HIS A 274 0.70 32.11 10.36
C HIS A 274 -0.25 32.63 11.45
N LYS A 275 0.10 32.54 12.73
CA LYS A 275 -0.69 33.02 13.89
C LYS A 275 -2.13 32.51 13.86
N ILE A 276 -2.31 31.23 13.61
CA ILE A 276 -3.62 30.58 13.51
C ILE A 276 -4.08 30.12 14.89
N GLY A 277 -5.35 30.40 15.22
CA GLY A 277 -5.99 29.99 16.47
C GLY A 277 -6.59 28.58 16.45
N ASP A 278 -7.02 28.11 17.63
CA ASP A 278 -7.53 26.75 17.84
C ASP A 278 -8.77 26.43 16.97
N GLU A 279 -9.67 27.39 16.80
CA GLU A 279 -10.91 27.20 16.04
C GLU A 279 -10.67 26.85 14.55
N VAL A 280 -9.50 27.21 14.00
CA VAL A 280 -9.11 26.87 12.62
C VAL A 280 -8.21 25.63 12.55
N ILE A 281 -7.37 25.38 13.56
CA ILE A 281 -6.48 24.21 13.61
C ILE A 281 -7.27 22.91 13.82
N GLY A 282 -8.30 22.95 14.68
CA GLY A 282 -9.15 21.81 15.00
C GLY A 282 -8.75 21.09 16.29
#